data_AF-A0AA41V4D1-F1
#
_entry.id   AF-A0AA41V4D1-F1
#
_cell.length_a   1.000
_cell.length_b   1.000
_cell.length_c   1.000
_cell.angle_alpha   90.00
_cell.angle_beta   90.00
_cell.angle_gamma   90.00
#
_symmetry.space_group_name_H-M   'P 1'
#
loop_
_entity.id
_entity.type
_entity.pdbx_description
1 polymer ?
#
loop_
_entity_poly.entity_id
_entity_poly.type
_entity_poly.pdbx_seq_one_letter_code
_entity_poly.pdbx_strand_id
1 'polypeptide(L)'
;MGDKSHPQADQIYSKIRELGPRMKIAGYKPNTDLKLAIAFGLINTSEGTTIRIVKNLRVCNDCHEAAKIISKVVKREIIVRDRSRFHIFREGSCSCNDYW
;
A
#
# COMPACT_ATOMS: atom_id res chain seq x y z
N MET A 1 -10.80 -3.61 10.41
CA MET A 1 -11.81 -2.69 10.96
C MET A 1 -11.28 -1.30 10.69
N GLY A 2 -11.79 -0.63 9.66
CA GLY A 2 -11.28 0.67 9.20
C GLY A 2 -12.24 1.78 9.59
N ASP A 3 -11.71 2.90 10.04
CA ASP A 3 -12.47 4.07 10.46
C ASP A 3 -13.37 4.55 9.29
N LYS A 4 -14.70 4.50 9.48
CA LYS A 4 -15.67 4.92 8.47
C LYS A 4 -15.90 6.44 8.47
N SER A 5 -15.27 7.14 9.39
CA SER A 5 -15.50 8.57 9.67
C SER A 5 -14.72 9.50 8.73
N HIS A 6 -13.84 8.97 7.88
CA HIS A 6 -13.00 9.76 7.00
C HIS A 6 -13.83 10.40 5.87
N PRO A 7 -13.72 11.71 5.58
CA PRO A 7 -14.53 12.40 4.57
C PRO A 7 -14.38 11.83 3.15
N GLN A 8 -13.24 11.19 2.85
CA GLN A 8 -12.98 10.50 1.57
C GLN A 8 -13.16 8.97 1.63
N ALA A 9 -13.82 8.42 2.66
CA ALA A 9 -13.96 6.97 2.84
C ALA A 9 -14.50 6.28 1.56
N ASP A 10 -15.55 6.81 0.93
CA ASP A 10 -16.13 6.23 -0.28
C ASP A 10 -15.15 6.15 -1.44
N GLN A 11 -14.33 7.19 -1.65
CA GLN A 11 -13.31 7.21 -2.70
C GLN A 11 -12.21 6.19 -2.40
N ILE A 12 -11.75 6.12 -1.14
CA ILE A 12 -10.73 5.16 -0.69
C ILE A 12 -11.20 3.72 -0.93
N TYR A 13 -12.42 3.38 -0.49
CA TYR A 13 -12.98 2.04 -0.68
C TYR A 13 -13.25 1.72 -2.15
N SER A 14 -13.64 2.72 -2.95
CA SER A 14 -13.78 2.55 -4.41
C SER A 14 -12.45 2.25 -5.09
N LYS A 15 -11.37 2.96 -4.73
CA LYS A 15 -10.02 2.69 -5.24
C LYS A 15 -9.52 1.31 -4.83
N ILE A 16 -9.80 0.91 -3.60
CA ILE A 16 -9.51 -0.44 -3.07
C ILE A 16 -10.24 -1.54 -3.87
N ARG A 17 -11.48 -1.26 -4.31
CA ARG A 17 -12.29 -2.16 -5.15
C ARG A 17 -11.74 -2.24 -6.56
N GLU A 18 -11.33 -1.12 -7.15
CA GLU A 18 -10.66 -1.05 -8.46
C GLU A 18 -9.33 -1.85 -8.46
N LEU A 19 -8.53 -1.73 -7.40
CA LEU A 19 -7.27 -2.47 -7.27
C LEU A 19 -7.50 -3.97 -6.97
N GLY A 20 -8.66 -4.34 -6.44
CA GLY A 20 -8.98 -5.70 -5.98
C GLY A 20 -8.74 -6.79 -7.03
N PRO A 21 -9.31 -6.70 -8.24
CA PRO A 21 -9.09 -7.68 -9.31
C PRO A 21 -7.61 -7.77 -9.73
N ARG A 22 -6.91 -6.64 -9.83
CA ARG A 22 -5.49 -6.59 -10.22
C ARG A 22 -4.60 -7.25 -9.16
N MET A 23 -4.92 -7.06 -7.89
CA MET A 23 -4.23 -7.71 -6.77
C MET A 23 -4.54 -9.21 -6.69
N LYS A 24 -5.76 -9.64 -7.00
CA LYS A 24 -6.12 -11.07 -7.08
C LYS A 24 -5.38 -11.81 -8.20
N ILE A 25 -5.24 -11.19 -9.38
CA ILE A 25 -4.45 -11.76 -10.49
C ILE A 25 -2.98 -11.92 -10.07
N ALA A 26 -2.47 -10.99 -9.26
CA ALA A 26 -1.14 -11.09 -8.65
C ALA A 26 -1.06 -12.07 -7.46
N GLY A 27 -2.13 -12.83 -7.17
CA GLY A 27 -2.15 -13.87 -6.14
C GLY A 27 -2.43 -13.39 -4.71
N TYR A 28 -2.89 -12.15 -4.50
CA TYR A 28 -2.97 -11.56 -3.17
C TYR A 28 -4.37 -11.06 -2.78
N LYS A 29 -4.74 -11.34 -1.52
CA LYS A 29 -6.00 -10.91 -0.90
C LYS A 29 -5.71 -9.90 0.21
N PRO A 30 -5.93 -8.60 -0.02
CA PRO A 30 -5.57 -7.57 0.94
C PRO A 30 -6.51 -7.53 2.15
N ASN A 31 -5.96 -7.72 3.35
CA ASN A 31 -6.67 -7.65 4.64
C ASN A 31 -6.04 -6.65 5.64
N THR A 32 -5.19 -5.73 5.19
CA THR A 32 -4.34 -4.89 6.07
C THR A 32 -4.59 -3.38 5.94
N ASP A 33 -4.38 -2.66 7.05
CA ASP A 33 -4.56 -1.20 7.17
C ASP A 33 -3.67 -0.39 6.22
N LEU A 34 -2.51 -0.95 5.84
CA LEU A 34 -1.61 -0.32 4.87
C LEU A 34 -2.28 -0.10 3.51
N LYS A 35 -3.23 -0.96 3.12
CA LYS A 35 -3.98 -0.81 1.86
C LYS A 35 -4.79 0.48 1.84
N LEU A 36 -5.38 0.88 2.96
CA LEU A 36 -6.17 2.11 3.08
C LEU A 36 -5.27 3.33 2.91
N ALA A 37 -4.11 3.35 3.58
CA ALA A 37 -3.14 4.43 3.47
C ALA A 37 -2.61 4.58 2.03
N ILE A 38 -2.30 3.47 1.34
CA ILE A 38 -1.86 3.52 -0.05
C ILE A 38 -2.99 4.01 -0.97
N ALA A 39 -4.23 3.53 -0.79
CA ALA A 39 -5.38 3.97 -1.57
C ALA A 39 -5.64 5.48 -1.41
N PHE A 40 -5.56 5.99 -0.18
CA PHE A 40 -5.65 7.41 0.10
C PHE A 40 -4.52 8.20 -0.59
N GLY A 41 -3.28 7.72 -0.52
CA GLY A 41 -2.14 8.32 -1.20
C GLY A 41 -2.33 8.39 -2.71
N LEU A 42 -2.88 7.33 -3.33
CA LEU A 42 -3.15 7.29 -4.77
C LEU A 42 -4.22 8.30 -5.22
N ILE A 43 -5.23 8.57 -4.38
CA ILE A 43 -6.30 9.52 -4.69
C ILE A 43 -5.80 10.96 -4.60
N ASN A 44 -4.95 11.25 -3.61
CA ASN A 44 -4.53 12.62 -3.29
C ASN A 44 -3.19 13.01 -3.92
N THR A 45 -2.58 12.16 -4.74
CA THR A 45 -1.31 12.46 -5.42
C THR A 45 -1.39 12.16 -6.91
N SER A 46 -0.78 13.02 -7.72
CA SER A 46 -0.69 12.87 -9.17
C SER A 46 0.02 11.58 -9.57
N GLU A 47 -0.25 11.12 -10.79
CA GLU A 47 0.42 9.95 -11.38
C GLU A 47 1.95 10.09 -11.38
N GLY A 48 2.64 8.99 -11.07
CA GLY A 48 4.09 8.95 -10.93
C GLY A 48 4.63 9.47 -9.59
N THR A 49 3.85 10.18 -8.77
CA THR A 49 4.32 10.71 -7.48
C THR A 49 4.56 9.58 -6.48
N THR A 50 5.74 9.59 -5.84
CA THR A 50 6.10 8.66 -4.76
C THR A 50 5.16 8.80 -3.57
N ILE A 51 4.59 7.69 -3.12
CA ILE A 51 3.70 7.66 -1.96
C ILE A 51 4.53 7.36 -0.71
N ARG A 52 4.44 8.22 0.31
CA ARG A 52 5.15 8.06 1.59
C ARG A 52 4.16 7.76 2.71
N ILE A 53 4.38 6.66 3.43
CA ILE A 53 3.52 6.21 4.54
C ILE A 53 4.37 5.98 5.77
N VAL A 54 3.88 6.42 6.93
CA VAL A 54 4.51 6.15 8.22
C VAL A 54 3.63 5.20 9.02
N LYS A 55 4.22 4.15 9.57
CA LYS A 55 3.56 3.16 10.42
C LYS A 55 4.26 3.12 11.78
N ASN A 56 3.48 3.20 12.86
CA ASN A 56 4.01 3.11 14.24
C ASN A 56 4.32 1.67 14.68
N LEU A 57 3.97 0.67 13.87
CA LEU A 57 4.26 -0.74 14.12
C LEU A 57 5.13 -1.28 12.99
N ARG A 58 5.92 -2.31 13.29
CA ARG A 58 6.74 -3.01 12.29
C ARG A 58 5.85 -3.48 11.14
N VAL A 59 6.36 -3.42 9.91
CA VAL A 59 5.66 -3.98 8.76
C VAL A 59 5.55 -5.50 8.98
N CYS A 60 4.34 -6.05 8.89
CA CYS A 60 4.14 -7.49 8.90
C CYS A 60 4.27 -8.03 7.47
N ASN A 61 4.45 -9.35 7.33
CA ASN A 61 4.58 -10.01 6.02
C ASN A 61 3.43 -9.64 5.07
N ASP A 62 2.18 -9.66 5.54
CA ASP A 62 1.02 -9.31 4.70
C ASP A 62 1.05 -7.85 4.22
N CYS A 63 1.47 -6.91 5.06
CA CYS A 63 1.65 -5.51 4.67
C CYS A 63 2.79 -5.37 3.66
N HIS A 64 3.87 -6.12 3.85
CA HIS A 64 5.03 -6.11 2.97
C HIS A 64 4.66 -6.57 1.56
N GLU A 65 3.98 -7.72 1.46
CA GLU A 65 3.50 -8.26 0.19
C GLU A 65 2.43 -7.37 -0.46
N ALA A 66 1.55 -6.75 0.34
CA ALA A 66 0.61 -5.76 -0.18
C ALA A 66 1.33 -4.62 -0.91
N ALA A 67 2.34 -4.02 -0.26
CA ALA A 67 3.03 -2.87 -0.79
C ALA A 67 3.86 -3.21 -2.04
N LYS A 68 4.48 -4.40 -2.08
CA LYS A 68 5.10 -4.94 -3.30
C LYS A 68 4.10 -5.00 -4.44
N ILE A 69 2.99 -5.72 -4.25
CA ILE A 69 2.01 -5.94 -5.32
C ILE A 69 1.40 -4.62 -5.76
N ILE A 70 1.07 -3.74 -4.83
CA ILE A 70 0.53 -2.43 -5.17
C ILE A 70 1.55 -1.61 -5.97
N SER A 71 2.84 -1.57 -5.56
CA SER A 71 3.87 -0.85 -6.33
C SER A 71 3.99 -1.35 -7.78
N LYS A 72 3.88 -2.67 -8.00
CA LYS A 72 3.85 -3.28 -9.34
C LYS A 72 2.60 -2.92 -10.14
N VAL A 73 1.44 -2.96 -9.49
CA VAL A 73 0.13 -2.71 -10.13
C VAL A 73 -0.02 -1.22 -10.49
N VAL A 74 0.28 -0.31 -9.56
CA VAL A 74 0.13 1.13 -9.79
C VAL A 74 1.33 1.75 -10.50
N LYS A 75 2.41 0.99 -10.69
CA LYS A 75 3.68 1.46 -11.26
C LYS A 75 4.19 2.73 -10.56
N ARG A 76 4.11 2.76 -9.24
CA ARG A 76 4.60 3.86 -8.40
C ARG A 76 5.52 3.33 -7.31
N GLU A 77 6.48 4.16 -6.94
CA GLU A 77 7.30 3.92 -5.76
C GLU A 77 6.47 4.20 -4.49
N ILE A 78 6.56 3.28 -3.53
CA ILE A 78 5.92 3.42 -2.22
C ILE A 78 7.01 3.32 -1.17
N ILE A 79 7.15 4.34 -0.33
CA ILE A 79 8.09 4.34 0.79
C ILE A 79 7.28 4.16 2.06
N VAL A 80 7.52 3.07 2.78
CA VAL A 80 6.92 2.82 4.09
C VAL A 80 8.00 2.93 5.16
N ARG A 81 7.88 3.91 6.05
CA ARG A 81 8.68 3.97 7.27
C ARG A 81 7.95 3.22 8.37
N ASP A 82 8.61 2.25 8.98
CA ASP A 82 8.16 1.67 10.25
C ASP A 82 9.08 2.06 11.41
N ARG A 83 8.94 1.40 12.57
CA ARG A 83 9.79 1.65 13.75
C ARG A 83 11.25 1.24 13.56
N SER A 84 11.53 0.33 12.63
CA SER A 84 12.82 -0.33 12.50
C SER A 84 13.60 0.17 11.28
N ARG A 85 12.93 0.45 10.16
CA ARG A 85 13.59 0.81 8.90
C ARG A 85 12.65 1.51 7.91
N PHE A 86 13.25 1.93 6.80
CA PHE A 86 12.52 2.32 5.60
C PHE A 86 12.43 1.13 4.64
N HIS A 87 11.23 0.92 4.10
CA HIS A 87 10.94 -0.05 3.06
C HIS A 87 10.62 0.72 1.79
N ILE A 88 11.47 0.60 0.77
CA ILE A 88 11.25 1.23 -0.54
C ILE A 88 10.73 0.15 -1.47
N PHE A 89 9.46 0.27 -1.87
CA PHE A 89 8.79 -0.66 -2.75
C PHE A 89 8.75 -0.11 -4.17
N ARG A 90 9.29 -0.89 -5.12
CA ARG A 90 9.32 -0.56 -6.54
C ARG A 90 9.18 -1.84 -7.36
N GLU A 91 8.26 -1.81 -8.33
CA GLU A 91 8.05 -2.89 -9.30
C GLU A 91 7.84 -4.29 -8.68
N GLY A 92 7.27 -4.36 -7.47
CA GLY A 92 7.04 -5.63 -6.78
C GLY A 92 8.18 -6.10 -5.89
N SER A 93 9.26 -5.33 -5.76
CA SER A 93 10.38 -5.62 -4.87
C SER A 93 10.48 -4.62 -3.74
N CYS A 94 11.13 -5.00 -2.64
CA CYS A 94 11.41 -4.12 -1.51
C CYS A 94 12.92 -4.01 -1.27
N SER A 95 13.40 -2.83 -0.91
CA SER A 95 14.81 -2.59 -0.55
C SER A 95 15.30 -3.36 0.67
N CYS A 96 14.41 -3.96 1.47
CA CYS A 96 14.79 -4.68 2.69
C CYS A 96 15.12 -6.16 2.45
N ASN A 97 15.15 -6.65 1.20
CA ASN A 97 15.39 -8.05 0.85
C ASN A 97 14.52 -9.05 1.64
N ASP A 98 13.27 -8.69 1.89
CA ASP A 98 12.28 -9.53 2.59
C ASP A 98 12.59 -9.80 4.06
N TYR A 99 13.34 -8.92 4.72
CA TYR A 99 13.62 -9.02 6.16
C TYR A 99 12.55 -8.33 7.06
N TRP A 100 11.34 -8.09 6.54
CA TRP A 100 10.16 -7.38 7.11
C TRP A 100 10.38 -6.65 8.43
#